data_AF-A0A6C0JLU6-F1
#
_entry.id   AF-A0A6C0JLU6-F1
#
_cell.length_a   1.000
_cell.length_b   1.000
_cell.length_c   1.000
_cell.angle_alpha   90.00
_cell.angle_beta   90.00
_cell.angle_gamma   90.00
#
_symmetry.space_group_name_H-M   'P 1'
#
loop_
_entity.id
_entity.type
_entity.pdbx_description
1 polymer ?
#
loop_
_entity_poly.entity_id
_entity_poly.type
_entity_poly.pdbx_seq_one_letter_code
_entity_poly.pdbx_strand_id
1 'polypeptide(L)'
;METEPVQPKVFKFICNCCNYKTNRNCQYDRHLLTAKHLARTKCDINVPPNKCNCGKIYKTRQGLWKHKQKCSQQSENRLSILIEQNKQILEQIHRMREQLNTHTSIFIRCLRPLH
;
A
#
# COMPACT_ATOMS: atom_id res chain seq x y z
N MET A 1 43.34 14.43 45.11
CA MET A 1 42.52 13.20 45.07
C MET A 1 42.37 12.83 43.61
N GLU A 2 43.15 11.86 43.15
CA GLU A 2 43.14 11.40 41.76
C GLU A 2 41.97 10.42 41.58
N THR A 3 41.07 10.67 40.64
CA THR A 3 39.94 9.77 40.35
C THR A 3 40.42 8.66 39.42
N GLU A 4 40.39 7.42 39.89
CA GLU A 4 40.71 6.23 39.08
C GLU A 4 39.82 6.13 37.82
N PRO A 5 40.35 5.63 36.69
CA PRO A 5 39.60 5.49 35.45
C PRO A 5 38.49 4.43 35.59
N VAL A 6 37.23 4.87 35.47
CA VAL A 6 36.05 4.01 35.56
C VAL A 6 36.02 3.03 34.38
N GLN A 7 36.19 1.75 34.65
CA GLN A 7 36.10 0.70 33.63
C GLN A 7 34.70 0.68 32.98
N PRO A 8 34.58 0.51 31.65
CA PRO A 8 33.31 0.48 30.97
C PRO A 8 32.49 -0.74 31.40
N LYS A 9 31.35 -0.49 32.03
CA LYS A 9 30.46 -1.53 32.54
C LYS A 9 29.82 -2.29 31.38
N VAL A 10 30.29 -3.52 31.16
CA VAL A 10 29.71 -4.44 30.17
C VAL A 10 28.39 -5.02 30.70
N PHE A 11 27.36 -5.00 29.87
CA PHE A 11 26.04 -5.55 30.19
C PHE A 11 25.78 -6.82 29.38
N LYS A 12 25.42 -7.92 30.05
CA LYS A 12 25.16 -9.22 29.41
C LYS A 12 23.81 -9.28 28.69
N PHE A 13 22.79 -8.57 29.19
CA PHE A 13 21.43 -8.60 28.63
C PHE A 13 21.01 -7.19 28.22
N ILE A 14 20.73 -7.01 26.93
CA ILE A 14 20.39 -5.71 26.33
C ILE A 14 19.12 -5.87 25.48
N CYS A 15 18.10 -5.10 25.80
CA CYS A 15 16.87 -5.05 25.03
C CYS A 15 17.02 -4.04 23.89
N ASN A 16 17.00 -4.51 22.64
CA ASN A 16 17.11 -3.65 21.46
C ASN A 16 15.88 -2.76 21.23
N CYS A 17 14.74 -3.10 21.84
CA CYS A 17 13.48 -2.38 21.63
C CYS A 17 13.36 -1.12 22.50
N CYS A 18 14.06 -1.07 23.63
CA CYS A 18 14.00 0.06 24.55
C CYS A 18 15.33 0.41 25.23
N ASN A 19 16.43 -0.18 24.79
CA ASN A 19 17.79 -0.02 25.31
C ASN A 19 17.93 -0.29 26.83
N TYR A 20 17.03 -1.10 27.40
CA TYR A 20 17.17 -1.57 28.77
C TYR A 20 18.37 -2.53 28.87
N LYS A 21 19.27 -2.28 29.82
CA LYS A 21 20.50 -3.07 30.00
C LYS A 21 20.56 -3.61 31.43
N THR A 22 20.84 -4.89 31.57
CA THR A 22 21.06 -5.52 32.88
C THR A 22 22.07 -6.65 32.78
N ASN A 23 22.68 -7.00 33.92
CA ASN A 23 23.55 -8.17 34.05
C ASN A 23 22.82 -9.37 34.67
N ARG A 24 21.55 -9.21 35.04
CA ARG A 24 20.74 -10.22 35.72
C ARG A 24 19.65 -10.73 34.79
N ASN A 25 19.70 -12.02 34.46
CA ASN A 25 18.73 -12.64 33.56
C ASN A 25 17.28 -12.50 34.06
N CYS A 26 17.02 -12.81 35.34
CA CYS A 26 15.68 -12.72 35.92
C CYS A 26 15.05 -11.32 35.87
N GLN A 27 15.86 -10.26 35.84
CA GLN A 27 15.38 -8.89 35.66
C GLN A 27 15.10 -8.58 34.20
N TYR A 28 15.90 -9.15 33.29
CA TYR A 28 15.67 -9.08 31.86
C TYR A 28 14.37 -9.80 31.48
N ASP A 29 14.17 -11.02 31.97
CA ASP A 29 12.94 -11.78 31.74
C ASP A 29 11.71 -11.03 32.25
N ARG A 30 11.78 -10.52 33.50
CA ARG A 30 10.70 -9.69 34.05
C ARG A 30 10.47 -8.43 33.21
N HIS A 31 11.53 -7.80 32.75
CA HIS A 31 11.47 -6.62 31.89
C HIS A 31 10.66 -6.89 30.62
N LEU A 32 10.91 -8.02 29.94
CA LEU A 32 10.17 -8.43 28.74
C LEU A 32 8.66 -8.58 29.00
N LEU A 33 8.28 -9.00 30.22
CA LEU A 33 6.89 -9.19 30.62
C LEU A 33 6.20 -7.90 31.12
N THR A 34 6.91 -6.79 31.28
CA THR A 34 6.30 -5.57 31.81
C THR A 34 5.32 -4.96 30.80
N ALA A 35 4.17 -4.47 31.28
CA ALA A 35 3.19 -3.76 30.45
C ALA A 35 3.82 -2.60 29.65
N LYS A 36 4.80 -1.90 30.25
CA LYS A 36 5.55 -0.83 29.58
C LYS A 36 6.41 -1.35 28.43
N HIS A 37 7.08 -2.50 28.60
CA HIS A 37 7.85 -3.12 27.54
C HIS A 37 6.90 -3.61 26.44
N LEU A 38 5.86 -4.38 26.78
CA LEU A 38 4.87 -4.93 25.85
C LEU A 38 4.14 -3.85 25.04
N ALA A 39 3.81 -2.71 25.66
CA ALA A 39 3.22 -1.58 24.96
C ALA A 39 4.18 -0.93 23.94
N ARG A 40 5.49 -1.00 24.19
CA ARG A 40 6.54 -0.46 23.31
C ARG A 40 7.06 -1.48 22.30
N THR A 41 6.97 -2.78 22.60
CA THR A 41 7.42 -3.88 21.74
C THR A 41 6.27 -4.38 20.88
N LYS A 42 6.14 -3.75 19.71
CA LYS A 42 5.70 -4.47 18.50
C LYS A 42 6.90 -5.16 17.83
N CYS A 43 7.77 -5.79 18.62
CA CYS A 43 8.82 -6.64 18.10
C CYS A 43 8.33 -8.08 18.30
N ASP A 44 8.09 -8.79 17.20
CA ASP A 44 7.72 -10.21 17.13
C ASP A 44 6.38 -10.67 17.70
N ILE A 45 5.32 -9.95 17.37
CA ILE A 45 4.02 -10.60 17.17
C ILE A 45 3.73 -10.48 15.68
N ASN A 46 3.27 -11.58 15.06
CA ASN A 46 2.74 -11.65 13.69
C ASN A 46 1.51 -10.73 13.55
N VAL A 47 1.71 -9.42 13.69
CA VAL A 47 0.67 -8.42 13.52
C VAL A 47 0.49 -8.26 12.02
N PRO A 48 -0.73 -8.48 11.49
CA PRO A 48 -0.98 -8.32 10.08
C PRO A 48 -0.48 -6.94 9.61
N PRO A 49 0.25 -6.87 8.49
CA PRO A 49 0.79 -5.61 8.00
C PRO A 49 -0.34 -4.60 7.83
N ASN A 50 -0.09 -3.32 8.14
CA ASN A 50 -1.07 -2.26 7.87
C ASN A 50 -1.16 -2.04 6.36
N LYS A 51 -1.88 -2.94 5.67
CA LYS A 51 -2.00 -3.01 4.23
C LYS A 51 -3.28 -2.30 3.77
N CYS A 52 -3.17 -1.51 2.72
CA CYS A 52 -4.30 -0.92 2.02
C CYS A 52 -4.80 -1.87 0.92
N ASN A 53 -6.07 -1.73 0.52
CA ASN A 53 -6.65 -2.49 -0.60
C ASN A 53 -5.93 -2.22 -1.94
N CYS A 54 -5.25 -1.08 -2.09
CA CYS A 54 -4.38 -0.79 -3.22
C CYS A 54 -3.05 -1.58 -3.22
N GLY A 55 -2.79 -2.39 -2.18
CA GLY A 55 -1.59 -3.21 -2.04
C GLY A 55 -0.44 -2.59 -1.23
N LYS A 56 -0.49 -1.28 -0.94
CA LYS A 56 0.57 -0.58 -0.18
C LYS A 56 0.57 -0.96 1.31
N ILE A 57 1.75 -1.17 1.88
CA ILE A 57 1.95 -1.55 3.29
C ILE A 57 2.57 -0.38 4.05
N TYR A 58 2.06 -0.11 5.26
CA TYR A 58 2.50 0.99 6.11
C TYR A 58 3.05 0.51 7.46
N LYS A 59 4.11 1.17 7.93
CA LYS A 59 4.72 0.88 9.24
C LYS A 59 3.79 1.19 10.42
N THR A 60 2.88 2.16 10.26
CA THR A 60 1.98 2.62 11.33
C THR A 60 0.53 2.70 10.87
N ARG A 61 -0.41 2.58 11.82
CA ARG A 61 -1.85 2.73 11.59
C ARG A 61 -2.21 4.15 11.13
N GLN A 62 -1.53 5.16 11.67
CA GLN A 62 -1.73 6.56 11.30
C GLN A 62 -1.29 6.83 9.86
N GLY A 63 -0.17 6.24 9.42
CA GLY A 63 0.28 6.30 8.04
C GLY A 63 -0.73 5.65 7.09
N LEU A 64 -1.25 4.49 7.45
CA LEU A 64 -2.32 3.82 6.69
C LEU A 64 -3.58 4.68 6.62
N TRP A 65 -4.01 5.32 7.71
CA TRP A 65 -5.21 6.16 7.73
C TRP A 65 -5.08 7.36 6.78
N LYS A 66 -3.98 8.12 6.86
CA LYS A 66 -3.72 9.25 5.95
C LYS A 66 -3.70 8.82 4.50
N HIS A 67 -3.11 7.66 4.21
CA HIS A 67 -3.12 7.08 2.88
C HIS A 67 -4.53 6.70 2.42
N LYS A 68 -5.30 5.98 3.25
CA LYS A 68 -6.66 5.52 2.90
C LYS A 68 -7.55 6.66 2.44
N GLN A 69 -7.51 7.81 3.13
CA GLN A 69 -8.30 8.98 2.74
C GLN A 69 -8.01 9.44 1.30
N LYS A 70 -6.74 9.53 0.92
CA LYS A 70 -6.34 9.92 -0.44
C LYS A 70 -6.52 8.80 -1.46
N CYS A 71 -6.29 7.56 -1.04
CA CYS A 71 -6.36 6.38 -1.91
C CYS A 71 -7.79 6.15 -2.41
N SER A 72 -8.79 6.28 -1.54
CA SER A 72 -10.20 6.12 -1.93
C SER A 72 -10.61 7.17 -2.96
N GLN A 73 -10.24 8.43 -2.74
CA GLN A 73 -10.51 9.51 -3.69
C GLN A 73 -9.83 9.28 -5.04
N GLN A 74 -8.58 8.82 -5.03
CA GLN A 74 -7.85 8.51 -6.27
C GLN A 74 -8.50 7.35 -7.04
N SER A 75 -9.02 6.33 -6.34
CA SER A 75 -9.73 5.22 -7.00
C SER A 75 -11.04 5.67 -7.63
N GLU A 76 -11.82 6.51 -6.96
CA GLU A 76 -13.08 7.03 -7.49
C GLU A 76 -12.85 7.91 -8.72
N ASN A 77 -11.84 8.79 -8.67
CA ASN A 77 -11.48 9.64 -9.79
C ASN A 77 -11.00 8.81 -11.00
N ARG A 78 -10.20 7.76 -10.76
CA ARG A 78 -9.77 6.87 -11.84
C ARG A 78 -10.95 6.13 -12.47
N LEU A 79 -11.92 5.70 -11.66
CA LEU A 79 -13.12 5.01 -12.15
C LEU A 79 -13.97 5.94 -13.02
N SER A 80 -14.16 7.20 -12.62
CA SER A 80 -14.93 8.16 -13.43
C SER A 80 -14.26 8.45 -14.77
N ILE A 81 -12.93 8.58 -14.81
CA ILE A 81 -12.17 8.74 -16.07
C ILE A 81 -12.37 7.53 -16.99
N LEU A 82 -12.29 6.31 -16.46
CA LEU A 82 -12.46 5.08 -17.26
C LEU A 82 -13.87 4.96 -17.83
N ILE A 83 -14.89 5.33 -17.04
CA ILE A 83 -16.29 5.33 -17.51
C ILE A 83 -16.46 6.31 -18.68
N GLU A 84 -15.91 7.52 -18.56
CA GLU A 84 -15.98 8.51 -19.62
C GLU A 84 -15.23 8.07 -20.89
N GLN A 85 -14.03 7.50 -20.73
CA GLN A 85 -13.28 6.92 -21.87
C GLN A 85 -14.04 5.80 -22.55
N ASN A 86 -14.68 4.90 -21.78
CA ASN A 86 -15.49 3.82 -22.33
C ASN A 86 -16.68 4.36 -23.13
N LYS A 87 -17.34 5.41 -22.65
CA LYS A 87 -18.42 6.07 -23.38
C LYS A 87 -17.95 6.64 -24.72
N GLN A 88 -16.79 7.31 -24.72
CA GLN A 88 -16.20 7.86 -25.95
C GLN A 88 -15.82 6.75 -26.95
N ILE A 89 -15.31 5.61 -26.47
CA ILE A 89 -15.00 4.45 -27.31
C ILE A 89 -16.28 3.89 -27.95
N LEU A 90 -17.37 3.77 -27.18
CA LEU A 90 -18.66 3.31 -27.71
C LEU A 90 -19.16 4.22 -28.84
N GLU A 91 -19.11 5.53 -28.64
CA GLU A 91 -19.48 6.50 -29.68
C GLU A 91 -18.59 6.37 -30.93
N GLN A 92 -17.29 6.16 -30.77
CA GLN A 92 -16.38 5.89 -31.89
C GLN A 92 -16.75 4.61 -32.64
N ILE A 93 -17.07 3.53 -31.92
CA ILE A 93 -17.52 2.26 -32.52
C ILE A 93 -18.80 2.45 -33.33
N HIS A 94 -19.77 3.19 -32.80
CA HIS A 94 -21.01 3.49 -33.52
C HIS A 94 -20.74 4.25 -34.82
N ARG A 95 -19.89 5.28 -34.78
CA ARG A 95 -19.47 6.04 -35.98
C ARG A 95 -18.78 5.15 -37.01
N MET A 96 -17.84 4.30 -36.59
CA MET A 96 -17.15 3.39 -37.50
C MET A 96 -18.09 2.39 -38.17
N ARG A 97 -19.08 1.87 -37.43
CA ARG A 97 -20.10 0.95 -37.99
C ARG A 97 -20.95 1.63 -39.05
N GLU A 98 -21.36 2.87 -38.81
CA GLU A 98 -22.11 3.65 -39.79
C GLU A 98 -21.30 3.90 -41.07
N GLN A 99 -20.03 4.29 -40.93
CA GLN A 99 -19.12 4.44 -42.07
C GLN A 99 -18.93 3.12 -42.83
N LEU A 100 -18.78 2.00 -42.13
CA LEU A 100 -18.66 0.71 -42.79
C LEU A 100 -19.93 0.38 -43.57
N ASN A 101 -21.11 0.59 -42.99
CA ASN A 101 -22.38 0.35 -43.68
C ASN A 101 -22.53 1.20 -44.95
N THR A 102 -22.15 2.49 -44.90
CA THR A 102 -22.19 3.36 -46.08
C THR A 102 -21.21 2.86 -47.16
N HIS A 103 -19.95 2.58 -46.80
CA HIS A 103 -18.96 2.03 -47.74
C HIS A 103 -19.42 0.71 -48.37
N THR A 104 -19.99 -0.18 -47.56
CA THR A 104 -20.48 -1.49 -48.04
C THR A 104 -21.65 -1.31 -49.01
N SER A 105 -22.59 -0.40 -48.72
CA SER A 105 -23.72 -0.11 -49.60
C SER A 105 -23.29 0.51 -50.95
N ILE A 106 -22.30 1.40 -50.94
CA ILE A 106 -21.73 2.00 -52.16
C ILE A 106 -21.05 0.91 -52.99
N PHE A 107 -20.23 0.07 -52.35
CA PHE A 107 -19.54 -1.02 -53.02
C PHE A 107 -20.50 -2.02 -53.67
N ILE A 108 -21.55 -2.45 -52.95
CA ILE A 108 -22.60 -3.32 -53.49
C ILE A 108 -23.33 -2.66 -54.68
N ARG A 109 -23.60 -1.35 -54.62
CA ARG A 109 -24.23 -0.62 -55.73
C ARG A 109 -23.35 -0.58 -56.99
N CYS A 110 -22.04 -0.43 -56.83
CA CYS A 110 -21.08 -0.42 -57.94
C CYS A 110 -20.85 -1.81 -58.58
N LEU A 111 -21.09 -2.89 -57.85
CA LEU A 111 -20.91 -4.27 -58.34
C LEU A 111 -22.14 -4.84 -59.08
N ARG A 112 -23.26 -4.12 -59.16
CA ARG A 112 -24.45 -4.60 -59.86
C ARG A 112 -24.19 -4.58 -61.38
N PRO A 113 -24.20 -5.73 -62.08
CA PRO A 113 -23.95 -5.76 -63.52
C PRO A 113 -25.04 -4.99 -64.27
N LEU A 114 -24.64 -4.12 -65.20
CA LEU A 114 -25.54 -3.53 -66.19
C LEU A 114 -26.00 -4.68 -67.10
N HIS A 115 -27.27 -5.04 -67.00
CA HIS A 115 -27.92 -6.04 -67.83
C HIS A 115 -28.97 -5.39 -68.72
#